data_AF-A0A968FUP5-F1
#
_entry.id   AF-A0A968FUP5-F1
#
_cell.length_a   1.000
_cell.length_b   1.000
_cell.length_c   1.000
_cell.angle_alpha   90.00
_cell.angle_beta   90.00
_cell.angle_gamma   90.00
#
_symmetry.space_group_name_H-M   'P 1'
#
loop_
_entity.id
_entity.type
_entity.pdbx_description
1 polymer ?
#
loop_
_entity_poly.entity_id
_entity_poly.type
_entity_poly.pdbx_seq_one_letter_code
_entity_poly.pdbx_strand_id
1 'polypeptide(L)'
;MSHAFPRLAVTPPAFCRSKILRTELTRFFPHSTFNTKDRYLSEDELIDFLQEAQGALIGRDPVTERVLRAHPQLRVISKYGVGLDNIDPEAL
;
A
#
# COMPACT_ATOMS: atom_id res chain seq x y z
N MET A 1 -15.44 2.46 22.83
CA MET A 1 -15.12 3.27 21.63
C MET A 1 -14.55 2.34 20.57
N SER A 2 -15.33 1.99 19.56
CA SER A 2 -14.86 1.20 18.43
C SER A 2 -13.80 1.99 17.69
N HIS A 3 -12.53 1.64 17.85
CA HIS A 3 -11.51 2.16 16.94
C HIS A 3 -11.74 1.47 15.60
N ALA A 4 -12.16 2.22 14.58
CA ALA A 4 -12.24 1.69 13.23
C ALA A 4 -10.84 1.23 12.80
N PHE A 5 -10.73 -0.01 12.33
CA PHE A 5 -9.45 -0.53 11.84
C PHE A 5 -8.99 0.28 10.63
N PRO A 6 -7.72 0.72 10.58
CA PRO A 6 -7.20 1.41 9.41
C PRO A 6 -7.32 0.55 8.15
N ARG A 7 -7.71 1.17 7.03
CA ARG A 7 -7.71 0.50 5.71
C ARG A 7 -6.28 0.49 5.17
N LEU A 8 -5.71 -0.70 4.99
CA LEU A 8 -4.39 -0.86 4.39
C LEU A 8 -4.49 -1.28 2.92
N ALA A 9 -3.70 -0.66 2.07
CA ALA A 9 -3.50 -1.11 0.69
C ALA A 9 -2.19 -1.89 0.58
N VAL A 10 -2.24 -3.08 0.00
CA VAL A 10 -1.08 -3.98 -0.12
C VAL A 10 -0.77 -4.24 -1.59
N THR A 11 0.39 -3.80 -2.04
CA THR A 11 0.77 -3.81 -3.47
C THR A 11 1.75 -4.92 -3.90
N PRO A 12 2.70 -5.43 -3.07
CA PRO A 12 3.71 -6.36 -3.55
C PRO A 12 3.08 -7.69 -4.01
N PRO A 13 3.30 -8.14 -5.26
CA PRO A 13 2.70 -9.38 -5.77
C PRO A 13 3.04 -10.61 -4.93
N ALA A 14 4.30 -10.73 -4.49
CA ALA A 14 4.74 -11.83 -3.65
C ALA A 14 3.98 -11.90 -2.31
N PHE A 15 3.69 -10.75 -1.69
CA PHE A 15 2.87 -10.67 -0.48
C PHE A 15 1.41 -11.06 -0.81
N CYS A 16 0.84 -10.49 -1.88
CA CYS A 16 -0.54 -10.71 -2.28
C CYS A 16 -0.84 -12.16 -2.71
N ARG A 17 0.14 -12.90 -3.22
CA ARG A 17 0.00 -14.34 -3.50
C ARG A 17 0.06 -15.22 -2.25
N SER A 18 0.70 -14.74 -1.19
CA SER A 18 0.87 -15.53 0.04
C SER A 18 -0.41 -15.52 0.87
N LYS A 19 -1.12 -16.66 0.88
CA LYS A 19 -2.29 -16.86 1.75
C LYS A 19 -1.97 -16.63 3.23
N ILE A 20 -0.78 -17.07 3.68
CA ILE A 20 -0.34 -16.92 5.07
C ILE A 20 -0.22 -15.44 5.43
N LEU A 21 0.49 -14.66 4.60
CA LEU A 21 0.70 -13.23 4.88
C LEU A 21 -0.60 -12.43 4.81
N ARG A 22 -1.48 -12.77 3.85
CA ARG A 22 -2.82 -12.17 3.76
C ARG A 22 -3.66 -12.47 5.00
N THR A 23 -3.67 -13.72 5.44
CA THR A 23 -4.37 -14.12 6.67
C THR A 23 -3.83 -13.37 7.87
N GLU A 24 -2.50 -13.36 8.07
CA GLU A 24 -1.89 -12.69 9.21
C GLU A 24 -2.15 -11.18 9.22
N LEU A 25 -2.04 -10.48 8.08
CA LEU A 25 -2.35 -9.06 8.00
C LEU A 25 -3.83 -8.78 8.31
N THR A 26 -4.74 -9.58 7.75
CA THR A 26 -6.19 -9.37 7.87
C THR A 26 -6.69 -9.60 9.30
N ARG A 27 -5.96 -10.38 10.12
CA ARG A 27 -6.26 -10.54 11.56
C ARG A 27 -6.19 -9.22 12.33
N PHE A 28 -5.31 -8.30 11.91
CA PHE A 28 -5.14 -6.99 12.54
C PHE A 28 -5.81 -5.87 11.74
N PHE A 29 -5.91 -6.02 10.42
CA PHE A 29 -6.46 -5.02 9.49
C PHE A 29 -7.50 -5.67 8.57
N PRO A 30 -8.71 -5.98 9.07
CA PRO A 30 -9.72 -6.77 8.35
C PRO A 30 -10.25 -6.09 7.08
N HIS A 31 -10.07 -4.78 6.93
CA HIS A 31 -10.52 -4.00 5.77
C HIS A 31 -9.39 -3.70 4.77
N SER A 32 -8.32 -4.51 4.77
CA SER A 32 -7.20 -4.35 3.84
C SER A 32 -7.56 -4.76 2.42
N THR A 33 -7.08 -4.01 1.43
CA THR A 33 -7.16 -4.33 0.01
C THR A 33 -5.83 -4.88 -0.49
N PHE A 34 -5.88 -5.81 -1.43
CA PHE A 34 -4.70 -6.48 -1.98
C PHE A 34 -4.68 -6.32 -3.49
N ASN A 35 -3.51 -5.98 -4.04
CA ASN A 35 -3.29 -5.92 -5.46
C ASN A 35 -3.54 -7.32 -6.07
N THR A 36 -4.38 -7.36 -7.10
CA THR A 36 -4.75 -8.58 -7.84
C THR A 36 -4.01 -8.72 -9.17
N LYS A 37 -3.32 -7.67 -9.62
CA LYS A 37 -2.43 -7.70 -10.77
C LYS A 37 -1.14 -8.35 -10.28
N ASP A 38 -0.74 -9.49 -10.84
CA ASP A 38 0.45 -10.24 -10.41
C ASP A 38 1.77 -9.57 -10.81
N ARG A 39 1.83 -8.25 -10.68
CA ARG A 39 2.90 -7.33 -11.04
C ARG A 39 2.75 -6.04 -10.21
N TYR A 40 3.81 -5.24 -10.20
CA TYR A 40 3.74 -3.90 -9.61
C TYR A 40 2.83 -2.99 -10.45
N LEU A 41 2.22 -2.03 -9.78
CA LEU A 41 1.32 -1.05 -10.35
C LEU A 41 2.12 0.07 -11.01
N SER A 42 1.60 0.61 -12.11
CA SER A 42 2.03 1.92 -12.59
C SER A 42 1.61 3.02 -11.61
N GLU A 43 2.12 4.23 -11.80
CA GLU A 43 1.75 5.37 -10.95
C GLU A 43 0.24 5.66 -10.98
N ASP A 44 -0.39 5.65 -12.16
CA ASP A 44 -1.83 5.84 -12.29
C ASP A 44 -2.62 4.71 -11.61
N GLU A 45 -2.20 3.46 -11.82
CA GLU A 45 -2.84 2.31 -11.18
C GLU A 45 -2.68 2.33 -9.66
N LEU A 46 -1.56 2.85 -9.16
CA LEU A 46 -1.32 3.02 -7.73
C LEU A 46 -2.24 4.11 -7.16
N ILE A 47 -2.42 5.21 -7.88
CA ILE A 47 -3.34 6.28 -7.46
C ILE A 47 -4.79 5.77 -7.38
N ASP A 48 -5.23 4.99 -8.37
CA ASP A 48 -6.57 4.39 -8.33
C ASP A 48 -6.71 3.37 -7.20
N PHE A 49 -5.62 2.64 -6.89
CA PHE A 49 -5.63 1.59 -5.87
C PHE A 49 -5.61 2.12 -4.43
N LEU A 50 -5.04 3.29 -4.19
CA LEU A 50 -4.84 3.86 -2.85
C LEU A 50 -6.02 4.71 -2.32
N GLN A 51 -7.10 4.88 -3.07
CA GLN A 51 -8.18 5.85 -2.79
C GLN A 51 -8.70 5.87 -1.34
N GLU A 52 -8.98 4.72 -0.73
CA GLU A 52 -9.48 4.65 0.66
C GLU A 52 -8.40 4.28 1.69
N ALA A 53 -7.14 4.16 1.26
CA ALA A 53 -6.06 3.66 2.08
C ALA A 53 -5.58 4.72 3.08
N GLN A 54 -5.47 4.31 4.34
CA GLN A 54 -4.86 5.12 5.42
C GLN A 54 -3.43 4.66 5.72
N GLY A 55 -3.06 3.47 5.25
CA GLY A 55 -1.67 3.02 5.19
C GLY A 55 -1.43 2.14 3.97
N ALA A 56 -0.18 2.07 3.53
CA ALA A 56 0.20 1.27 2.37
C ALA A 56 1.42 0.39 2.68
N LEU A 57 1.34 -0.89 2.30
CA LEU A 57 2.52 -1.74 2.13
C LEU A 57 2.93 -1.68 0.67
N ILE A 58 4.06 -1.02 0.39
CA ILE A 58 4.56 -0.70 -0.94
C ILE A 58 5.69 -1.64 -1.34
N GLY A 59 5.66 -2.14 -2.57
CA GLY A 59 6.71 -2.95 -3.15
C GLY A 59 7.71 -2.12 -3.95
N ARG A 60 7.60 -2.20 -5.27
CA ARG A 60 8.41 -1.44 -6.25
C ARG A 60 7.58 -0.40 -7.00
N ASP A 61 6.32 -0.24 -6.60
CA ASP A 61 5.36 0.70 -7.16
C ASP A 61 5.89 2.14 -6.95
N PRO A 62 5.80 3.03 -7.95
CA PRO A 62 6.38 4.36 -7.87
C PRO A 62 5.55 5.25 -6.94
N VAL A 63 6.09 5.60 -5.77
CA VAL A 63 5.49 6.52 -4.81
C VAL A 63 6.10 7.91 -5.03
N THR A 64 5.61 8.61 -6.05
CA THR A 64 6.05 9.96 -6.38
C THR A 64 5.26 11.02 -5.60
N GLU A 65 5.71 12.27 -5.68
CA GLU A 65 4.94 13.42 -5.19
C GLU A 65 3.47 13.42 -5.66
N ARG A 66 3.22 13.05 -6.92
CA ARG A 66 1.85 12.99 -7.47
C ARG A 66 0.99 11.97 -6.73
N VAL A 67 1.56 10.80 -6.42
CA VAL A 67 0.87 9.76 -5.63
C VAL A 67 0.57 10.27 -4.24
N LEU A 68 1.56 10.86 -3.55
CA LEU A 68 1.40 11.33 -2.17
C LEU A 68 0.38 12.48 -2.08
N ARG A 69 0.43 13.45 -3.01
CA ARG A 69 -0.54 14.56 -3.08
C ARG A 69 -1.97 14.10 -3.35
N ALA A 70 -2.15 13.01 -4.10
CA ALA A 70 -3.47 12.44 -4.36
C ALA A 70 -4.07 11.70 -3.14
N HIS A 71 -3.27 11.37 -2.13
CA HIS A 71 -3.71 10.57 -0.96
C HIS A 71 -3.34 11.24 0.37
N PRO A 72 -3.85 12.45 0.68
CA PRO A 72 -3.55 13.16 1.92
C PRO A 72 -3.97 12.41 3.21
N GLN A 73 -4.84 11.41 3.10
CA GLN A 73 -5.26 10.53 4.18
C GLN A 73 -4.26 9.41 4.50
N LEU A 74 -3.26 9.17 3.65
CA LEU A 74 -2.26 8.12 3.83
C LEU A 74 -1.29 8.55 4.94
N ARG A 75 -1.28 7.80 6.05
CA ARG A 75 -0.52 8.15 7.27
C ARG A 75 0.76 7.37 7.45
N VAL A 76 0.86 6.22 6.80
CA VAL A 76 2.00 5.32 6.94
C VAL A 76 2.27 4.60 5.63
N ILE A 77 3.54 4.57 5.25
CA ILE A 77 4.05 3.77 4.15
C ILE A 77 5.07 2.80 4.72
N SER A 78 4.84 1.52 4.52
CA SER A 78 5.76 0.45 4.88
C SER A 78 6.36 -0.15 3.61
N LYS A 79 7.68 -0.33 3.59
CA LYS A 79 8.39 -0.89 2.45
C LYS A 79 8.48 -2.41 2.56
N TYR A 80 8.06 -3.10 1.51
CA TYR A 80 8.34 -4.53 1.32
C TYR A 80 9.58 -4.70 0.44
N GLY A 81 10.67 -5.14 1.07
CA GLY A 81 11.99 -5.29 0.46
C GLY A 81 12.96 -4.18 0.89
N VAL A 82 14.09 -4.08 0.19
CA VAL A 82 15.13 -3.08 0.43
C VAL A 82 15.09 -1.98 -0.63
N GLY A 83 15.83 -0.89 -0.40
CA GLY A 83 15.87 0.28 -1.28
C GLY A 83 14.64 1.17 -1.14
N LEU A 84 14.83 2.47 -1.37
CA LEU A 84 13.78 3.50 -1.37
C LEU A 84 13.78 4.29 -2.67
N ASP A 85 14.46 3.81 -3.72
CA ASP A 85 14.63 4.53 -4.99
C ASP A 85 13.29 4.82 -5.70
N ASN A 86 12.24 4.05 -5.37
CA ASN A 86 10.89 4.21 -5.90
C ASN A 86 9.98 5.06 -5.01
N ILE A 87 10.49 5.69 -3.96
CA ILE A 87 9.74 6.57 -3.05
C ILE A 87 10.43 7.93 -3.08
N ASP A 88 9.67 8.97 -3.42
CA ASP A 88 10.14 10.34 -3.39
C ASP A 88 10.29 10.82 -1.94
N PRO A 89 11.52 10.97 -1.42
CA PRO A 89 11.74 11.31 -0.02
C PRO A 89 11.46 12.79 0.27
N GLU A 90 11.49 13.66 -0.73
CA GLU A 90 11.20 15.10 -0.56
C GLU A 90 9.70 15.37 -0.45
N ALA A 91 8.88 14.42 -0.92
CA ALA A 91 7.43 14.50 -0.88
C ALA A 91 6.77 13.79 0.32
N LEU A 92 7.55 13.15 1.21
CA LEU A 92 7.09 12.48 2.44
C LEU A 92 6.84 13.45 3.61
#